data_AF-A0A7Y4ZM57-F1
#
_entry.id   AF-A0A7Y4ZM57-F1
#
_cell.length_a   1.000
_cell.length_b   1.000
_cell.length_c   1.000
_cell.angle_alpha   90.00
_cell.angle_beta   90.00
_cell.angle_gamma   90.00
#
_symmetry.space_group_name_H-M   'P 1'
#
loop_
_entity.id
_entity.type
_entity.pdbx_description
1 polymer ?
#
loop_
_entity_poly.entity_id
_entity_poly.type
_entity_poly.pdbx_seq_one_letter_code
_entity_poly.pdbx_strand_id
1 'polypeptide(L)'
;MMSLSNVISSLFSDPSISSSGAELVAADGRTFAFQGATLKGEACGGIARLVLEQHFKNPYKETLAITYRMPLPAEGAVSAYSFEVGDRRIHGEIDTKQKARDRFTSAVAKGHTAALLEESRGNIFTQEIGNVPPETDLTVRIVVEQRLDWTPDGGWELRFPTVIGPRYLSARDSAQDARDVGIQVANAELPFRIAIEIDVKDVVSEGGRISSPSHTVAVSGTSVKLGAAAGARLDRDIVLRWPVAARSVGASCAVARPSASEPHAAYGYALVTVVPPAPTERARPVARDLIVLLDTSGSMSGSPLGQAKRAVCALIDTLGPQDRFEVIEFSNVPRRYKEGPLAADPAAKRDVIAWVKKLEAGGATEMYTAIQ
;
A
#
# COMPACT_ATOMS: atom_id res chain seq x y z
N MET A 1 -38.63 0.51 26.07
CA MET A 1 -38.16 -0.28 24.91
C MET A 1 -37.44 0.67 23.97
N MET A 2 -36.12 0.76 24.09
CA MET A 2 -35.27 1.49 23.14
C MET A 2 -34.82 0.51 22.05
N SER A 3 -34.83 0.96 20.80
CA SER A 3 -34.42 0.18 19.62
C SER A 3 -32.98 -0.31 19.75
N LEU A 4 -32.74 -1.59 19.43
CA LEU A 4 -31.42 -2.22 19.31
C LEU A 4 -30.46 -1.47 18.36
N SER A 5 -30.96 -0.56 17.51
CA SER A 5 -30.12 0.28 16.64
C SER A 5 -29.32 1.34 17.38
N ASN A 6 -29.74 1.77 18.58
CA ASN A 6 -29.13 2.94 19.26
C ASN A 6 -28.02 2.59 20.25
N VAL A 7 -27.86 1.30 20.61
CA VAL A 7 -26.83 0.85 21.58
C VAL A 7 -25.45 0.70 20.91
N ILE A 8 -25.40 0.54 19.59
CA ILE A 8 -24.15 0.34 18.83
C ILE A 8 -23.35 1.65 18.63
N SER A 9 -23.97 2.82 18.87
CA SER A 9 -23.41 4.13 18.48
C SER A 9 -22.53 4.84 19.53
N SER A 10 -22.41 4.36 20.78
CA SER A 10 -21.94 5.22 21.89
C SER A 10 -20.65 4.82 22.62
N LEU A 11 -19.79 3.94 22.09
CA LEU A 11 -18.68 3.35 22.87
C LEU A 11 -17.29 4.00 22.72
N PHE A 12 -17.22 5.22 22.18
CA PHE A 12 -16.15 5.51 21.26
C PHE A 12 -15.61 6.95 21.30
N SER A 13 -14.77 7.30 22.31
CA SER A 13 -13.93 8.53 22.28
C SER A 13 -12.79 8.52 23.34
N ASP A 14 -11.52 8.35 22.94
CA ASP A 14 -10.34 8.95 23.61
C ASP A 14 -9.11 8.96 22.66
N PRO A 15 -8.44 10.10 22.38
CA PRO A 15 -7.43 10.20 21.32
C PRO A 15 -6.01 10.37 21.87
N SER A 16 -5.32 9.26 22.16
CA SER A 16 -3.87 9.19 21.98
C SER A 16 -3.41 7.73 22.00
N ILE A 17 -2.43 7.40 21.13
CA ILE A 17 -1.59 6.17 21.10
C ILE A 17 -1.80 5.26 19.86
N SER A 18 -0.67 4.81 19.31
CA SER A 18 -0.45 4.04 18.07
C SER A 18 -0.72 2.53 18.20
N SER A 19 -1.28 1.90 17.16
CA SER A 19 -1.73 0.49 17.12
C SER A 19 -0.75 -0.48 16.44
N SER A 20 -0.79 -1.75 16.88
CA SER A 20 -0.06 -2.91 16.33
C SER A 20 -1.01 -4.04 15.89
N GLY A 21 -1.89 -3.79 14.91
CA GLY A 21 -2.53 -4.83 14.07
C GLY A 21 -3.57 -5.76 14.74
N ALA A 22 -4.61 -6.10 13.95
CA ALA A 22 -5.57 -7.18 14.18
C ALA A 22 -6.41 -7.14 15.48
N GLU A 23 -7.51 -6.39 15.50
CA GLU A 23 -8.55 -6.50 16.55
C GLU A 23 -9.74 -7.35 16.08
N LEU A 24 -10.16 -8.30 16.93
CA LEU A 24 -11.39 -9.07 16.78
C LEU A 24 -12.39 -8.59 17.81
N VAL A 25 -13.37 -7.81 17.37
CA VAL A 25 -14.41 -7.24 18.24
C VAL A 25 -15.75 -7.87 17.86
N ALA A 26 -16.32 -8.64 18.78
CA ALA A 26 -17.72 -9.05 18.69
C ALA A 26 -18.64 -7.82 18.78
N ALA A 27 -19.86 -7.92 18.26
CA ALA A 27 -20.87 -6.88 18.44
C ALA A 27 -21.21 -6.56 19.92
N ASP A 28 -20.81 -7.42 20.86
CA ASP A 28 -20.99 -7.28 22.30
C ASP A 28 -19.68 -7.01 23.08
N GLY A 29 -18.56 -6.75 22.39
CA GLY A 29 -17.27 -6.44 23.00
C GLY A 29 -16.45 -7.65 23.45
N ARG A 30 -16.91 -8.90 23.21
CA ARG A 30 -16.10 -10.10 23.44
C ARG A 30 -14.96 -10.22 22.42
N THR A 31 -13.80 -10.69 22.90
CA THR A 31 -12.61 -10.92 22.09
C THR A 31 -12.54 -12.37 21.64
N PHE A 32 -12.20 -12.58 20.36
CA PHE A 32 -12.00 -13.91 19.80
C PHE A 32 -10.52 -14.24 19.66
N ALA A 33 -10.20 -15.53 19.74
CA ALA A 33 -8.85 -16.00 19.46
C ALA A 33 -8.62 -16.01 17.94
N PHE A 34 -8.00 -14.95 17.41
CA PHE A 34 -7.20 -15.06 16.19
C PHE A 34 -6.21 -16.20 16.44
N GLN A 35 -6.33 -17.33 15.75
CA GLN A 35 -5.47 -18.48 16.02
C GLN A 35 -4.15 -18.39 15.25
N GLY A 36 -4.17 -17.66 14.14
CA GLY A 36 -3.00 -17.41 13.31
C GLY A 36 -3.40 -17.04 11.90
N ALA A 37 -2.38 -16.77 11.10
CA ALA A 37 -2.52 -16.58 9.67
C ALA A 37 -1.32 -17.20 8.93
N THR A 38 -1.50 -17.41 7.64
CA THR A 38 -0.41 -17.69 6.72
C THR A 38 -0.48 -16.73 5.54
N LEU A 39 0.68 -16.31 5.06
CA LEU A 39 0.79 -15.54 3.83
C LEU A 39 1.64 -16.32 2.84
N LYS A 40 1.02 -16.79 1.78
CA LYS A 40 1.71 -17.53 0.71
C LYS A 40 1.58 -16.80 -0.60
N GLY A 41 2.54 -16.92 -1.49
CA GLY A 41 2.37 -16.33 -2.81
C GLY A 41 3.52 -16.57 -3.77
N GLU A 42 3.36 -16.03 -4.96
CA GLU A 42 4.34 -16.08 -6.02
C GLU A 42 4.60 -14.66 -6.51
N ALA A 43 5.86 -14.36 -6.85
CA ALA A 43 6.28 -13.07 -7.35
C ALA A 43 7.16 -13.25 -8.60
N CYS A 44 6.83 -12.51 -9.67
CA CYS A 44 7.55 -12.54 -10.93
C CYS A 44 7.29 -11.27 -11.74
N GLY A 45 8.31 -10.77 -12.43
CA GLY A 45 8.13 -9.81 -13.52
C GLY A 45 7.49 -8.48 -13.11
N GLY A 46 7.59 -8.10 -11.84
CA GLY A 46 6.99 -6.88 -11.29
C GLY A 46 5.57 -7.06 -10.71
N ILE A 47 5.08 -8.30 -10.60
CA ILE A 47 3.76 -8.60 -10.04
C ILE A 47 3.91 -9.70 -8.98
N ALA A 48 3.08 -9.62 -7.94
CA ALA A 48 2.91 -10.71 -6.97
C ALA A 48 1.44 -11.08 -6.81
N ARG A 49 1.20 -12.38 -6.66
CA ARG A 49 -0.09 -12.94 -6.25
C ARG A 49 0.06 -13.59 -4.88
N LEU A 50 -0.63 -13.03 -3.91
CA LEU A 50 -0.56 -13.39 -2.50
C LEU A 50 -1.88 -13.99 -2.04
N VAL A 51 -1.80 -14.90 -1.09
CA VAL A 51 -2.91 -15.58 -0.45
C VAL A 51 -2.72 -15.40 1.05
N LEU A 52 -3.56 -14.55 1.64
CA LEU A 52 -3.67 -14.41 3.08
C LEU A 52 -4.74 -15.39 3.57
N GLU A 53 -4.33 -16.36 4.37
CA GLU A 53 -5.21 -17.30 5.05
C GLU A 53 -5.24 -17.00 6.54
N GLN A 54 -6.41 -16.93 7.13
CA GLN A 54 -6.62 -16.54 8.52
C GLN A 54 -7.50 -17.57 9.22
N HIS A 55 -7.11 -17.96 10.43
CA HIS A 55 -7.82 -18.95 11.21
C HIS A 55 -8.44 -18.33 12.46
N PHE A 56 -9.73 -18.58 12.62
CA PHE A 56 -10.53 -18.15 13.76
C PHE A 56 -11.21 -19.35 14.37
N LYS A 57 -11.52 -19.26 15.66
CA LYS A 57 -12.35 -20.24 16.36
C LYS A 57 -13.40 -19.53 17.17
N ASN A 58 -14.64 -20.03 17.12
CA ASN A 58 -15.63 -19.75 18.13
C ASN A 58 -15.50 -20.79 19.25
N PRO A 59 -14.92 -20.48 20.43
CA PRO A 59 -14.79 -21.44 21.52
C PRO A 59 -16.06 -21.51 22.41
N TYR A 60 -17.08 -20.71 22.12
CA TYR A 60 -18.26 -20.57 22.95
C TYR A 60 -19.42 -21.44 22.46
N LYS A 61 -20.43 -21.59 23.32
CA LYS A 61 -21.66 -22.33 23.02
C LYS A 61 -22.72 -21.49 22.30
N GLU A 62 -22.44 -20.20 22.09
CA GLU A 62 -23.34 -19.29 21.39
C GLU A 62 -22.89 -19.05 19.94
N THR A 63 -23.85 -18.70 19.09
CA THR A 63 -23.57 -18.18 17.75
C THR A 63 -23.00 -16.77 17.84
N LEU A 64 -21.97 -16.50 17.06
CA LEU A 64 -21.20 -15.27 17.15
C LEU A 64 -21.07 -14.55 15.80
N ALA A 65 -20.62 -13.30 15.84
CA ALA A 65 -20.27 -12.51 14.67
C ALA A 65 -18.86 -11.94 14.83
N ILE A 66 -18.13 -11.83 13.73
CA ILE A 66 -16.75 -11.36 13.67
C ILE A 66 -16.73 -10.06 12.86
N THR A 67 -16.08 -9.04 13.41
CA THR A 67 -15.58 -7.90 12.63
C THR A 67 -14.07 -7.87 12.76
N TYR A 68 -13.36 -7.84 11.65
CA TYR A 68 -11.90 -7.85 11.59
C TYR A 68 -11.41 -6.81 10.59
N ARG A 69 -10.56 -5.89 11.06
CA ARG A 69 -9.99 -4.82 10.23
C ARG A 69 -8.53 -5.10 9.96
N MET A 70 -8.12 -5.00 8.70
CA MET A 70 -6.75 -5.24 8.28
C MET A 70 -6.34 -4.26 7.17
N PRO A 71 -5.07 -3.84 7.12
CA PRO A 71 -4.56 -3.15 5.96
C PRO A 71 -4.31 -4.17 4.85
N LEU A 72 -4.67 -3.84 3.61
CA LEU A 72 -4.17 -4.51 2.42
C LEU A 72 -3.29 -3.52 1.63
N PRO A 73 -2.41 -3.98 0.72
CA PRO A 73 -1.59 -3.07 -0.08
C PRO A 73 -2.43 -2.05 -0.86
N ALA A 74 -2.04 -0.77 -0.84
CA ALA A 74 -2.82 0.30 -1.46
C ALA A 74 -2.97 0.17 -2.98
N GLU A 75 -1.93 -0.33 -3.64
CA GLU A 75 -1.93 -0.64 -5.08
C GLU A 75 -2.28 -2.12 -5.36
N GLY A 76 -2.78 -2.84 -4.35
CA GLY A 76 -3.20 -4.23 -4.46
C GLY A 76 -4.69 -4.36 -4.77
N ALA A 77 -5.05 -5.34 -5.58
CA ALA A 77 -6.42 -5.70 -5.88
C ALA A 77 -6.79 -7.02 -5.18
N VAL A 78 -7.91 -7.03 -4.47
CA VAL A 78 -8.49 -8.28 -3.96
C VAL A 78 -9.18 -9.00 -5.12
N SER A 79 -8.63 -10.13 -5.55
CA SER A 79 -9.15 -10.89 -6.71
C SER A 79 -10.00 -12.09 -6.31
N ALA A 80 -9.92 -12.57 -5.06
CA ALA A 80 -10.82 -13.60 -4.55
C ALA A 80 -10.96 -13.53 -3.02
N TYR A 81 -12.15 -13.94 -2.55
CA TYR A 81 -12.47 -14.09 -1.14
C TYR A 81 -13.22 -15.41 -0.94
N SER A 82 -12.86 -16.20 0.06
CA SER A 82 -13.61 -17.41 0.43
C SER A 82 -13.46 -17.69 1.91
N PHE A 83 -14.43 -18.38 2.51
CA PHE A 83 -14.29 -18.87 3.87
C PHE A 83 -14.81 -20.30 4.00
N GLU A 84 -14.23 -21.04 4.94
CA GLU A 84 -14.59 -22.41 5.28
C GLU A 84 -15.10 -22.44 6.71
N VAL A 85 -16.30 -23.00 6.90
CA VAL A 85 -16.97 -23.14 8.20
C VAL A 85 -17.51 -24.57 8.33
N GLY A 86 -16.98 -25.33 9.29
CA GLY A 86 -17.17 -26.79 9.31
C GLY A 86 -16.73 -27.42 7.98
N ASP A 87 -17.58 -28.24 7.37
CA ASP A 87 -17.28 -28.94 6.10
C ASP A 87 -17.63 -28.12 4.84
N ARG A 88 -18.06 -26.86 5.00
CA ARG A 88 -18.57 -26.05 3.89
C ARG A 88 -17.57 -24.97 3.50
N ARG A 89 -17.23 -24.91 2.22
CA ARG A 89 -16.52 -23.78 1.61
C ARG A 89 -17.50 -22.86 0.90
N ILE A 90 -17.44 -21.58 1.22
CA ILE A 90 -18.24 -20.52 0.61
C ILE A 90 -17.30 -19.62 -0.18
N HIS A 91 -17.60 -19.44 -1.47
CA HIS A 91 -16.89 -18.52 -2.34
C HIS A 91 -17.60 -17.18 -2.37
N GLY A 92 -16.84 -16.09 -2.21
CA GLY A 92 -17.32 -14.73 -2.35
C GLY A 92 -17.49 -14.38 -3.82
N GLU A 93 -18.53 -13.60 -4.10
CA GLU A 93 -18.75 -12.97 -5.41
C GLU A 93 -18.45 -11.48 -5.28
N ILE A 94 -17.69 -10.92 -6.23
CA ILE A 94 -17.39 -9.49 -6.27
C ILE A 94 -18.62 -8.75 -6.80
N ASP A 95 -19.08 -7.74 -6.07
CA ASP A 95 -20.21 -6.87 -6.47
C ASP A 95 -19.98 -5.44 -5.97
N THR A 96 -20.86 -4.51 -6.34
CA THR A 96 -20.83 -3.15 -5.81
C THR A 96 -21.05 -3.18 -4.29
N LYS A 97 -20.40 -2.26 -3.58
CA LYS A 97 -20.42 -2.13 -2.12
C LYS A 97 -21.84 -2.23 -1.53
N GLN A 98 -22.80 -1.50 -2.09
CA GLN A 98 -24.19 -1.52 -1.62
C GLN A 98 -24.84 -2.90 -1.80
N LYS A 99 -24.70 -3.52 -2.98
CA LYS A 99 -25.32 -4.83 -3.25
C LYS A 99 -24.71 -5.94 -2.40
N ALA A 100 -23.40 -5.95 -2.25
CA ALA A 100 -22.69 -6.90 -1.40
C ALA A 100 -23.16 -6.79 0.07
N ARG A 101 -23.28 -5.55 0.58
CA ARG A 101 -23.79 -5.26 1.92
C ARG A 101 -25.24 -5.71 2.11
N ASP A 102 -26.12 -5.46 1.15
CA ASP A 102 -27.53 -5.87 1.21
C ASP A 102 -27.66 -7.40 1.22
N ARG A 103 -26.90 -8.09 0.36
CA ARG A 103 -26.87 -9.57 0.30
C ARG A 103 -26.34 -10.17 1.59
N PHE A 104 -25.26 -9.63 2.14
CA PHE A 104 -24.71 -10.03 3.44
C PHE A 104 -25.75 -9.87 4.55
N THR A 105 -26.33 -8.68 4.68
CA THR A 105 -27.31 -8.37 5.74
C THR A 105 -28.55 -9.26 5.64
N SER A 106 -29.06 -9.48 4.42
CA SER A 106 -30.19 -10.38 4.18
C SER A 106 -29.87 -11.83 4.55
N ALA A 107 -28.67 -12.32 4.21
CA ALA A 107 -28.24 -13.68 4.54
C ALA A 107 -28.11 -13.87 6.06
N VAL A 108 -27.50 -12.91 6.76
CA VAL A 108 -27.38 -12.95 8.22
C VAL A 108 -28.76 -12.90 8.88
N ALA A 109 -29.67 -12.04 8.43
CA ALA A 109 -31.04 -11.96 8.95
C ALA A 109 -31.84 -13.26 8.76
N LYS A 110 -31.53 -14.05 7.73
CA LYS A 110 -32.11 -15.38 7.48
C LYS A 110 -31.45 -16.51 8.30
N GLY A 111 -30.49 -16.19 9.17
CA GLY A 111 -29.78 -17.15 9.99
C GLY A 111 -28.65 -17.89 9.25
N HIS A 112 -28.28 -17.47 8.04
CA HIS A 112 -27.15 -18.08 7.32
C HIS A 112 -25.82 -17.51 7.80
N THR A 113 -24.80 -18.36 7.90
CA THR A 113 -23.41 -17.89 8.01
C THR A 113 -23.02 -17.22 6.70
N ALA A 114 -22.65 -15.95 6.78
CA ALA A 114 -22.28 -15.14 5.63
C ALA A 114 -21.06 -14.30 5.98
N ALA A 115 -20.29 -13.95 4.96
CA ALA A 115 -19.12 -13.10 5.12
C ALA A 115 -19.11 -11.98 4.08
N LEU A 116 -18.51 -10.86 4.45
CA LEU A 116 -18.32 -9.69 3.62
C LEU A 116 -16.91 -9.17 3.85
N LEU A 117 -16.23 -8.84 2.75
CA LEU A 117 -14.96 -8.13 2.77
C LEU A 117 -15.15 -6.85 1.98
N GLU A 118 -14.93 -5.71 2.61
CA GLU A 118 -15.20 -4.41 2.00
C GLU A 118 -14.03 -3.46 2.24
N GLU A 119 -13.65 -2.73 1.20
CA GLU A 119 -12.71 -1.63 1.35
C GLU A 119 -13.40 -0.47 2.11
N SER A 120 -12.73 -0.03 3.18
CA SER A 120 -13.10 1.16 3.93
C SER A 120 -12.28 2.35 3.42
N ARG A 121 -11.60 3.09 4.29
CA ARG A 121 -10.77 4.25 3.90
C ARG A 121 -9.31 3.84 3.82
N GLY A 122 -8.58 4.43 2.87
CA GLY A 122 -7.11 4.37 2.83
C GLY A 122 -6.57 2.95 2.99
N ASN A 123 -6.91 2.06 2.04
CA ASN A 123 -6.42 0.67 1.95
C ASN A 123 -6.67 -0.21 3.20
N ILE A 124 -7.55 0.20 4.11
CA ILE A 124 -8.06 -0.63 5.21
C ILE A 124 -9.29 -1.39 4.74
N PHE A 125 -9.28 -2.70 4.92
CA PHE A 125 -10.41 -3.57 4.63
C PHE A 125 -11.08 -4.00 5.93
N THR A 126 -12.41 -4.00 5.90
CA THR A 126 -13.25 -4.53 6.97
C THR A 126 -13.83 -5.86 6.52
N GLN A 127 -13.51 -6.90 7.26
CA GLN A 127 -14.07 -8.23 7.12
C GLN A 127 -15.14 -8.44 8.18
N GLU A 128 -16.34 -8.81 7.76
CA GLU A 128 -17.47 -9.12 8.64
C GLU A 128 -17.97 -10.53 8.37
N ILE A 129 -18.24 -11.30 9.43
CA ILE A 129 -18.75 -12.66 9.33
C ILE A 129 -19.88 -12.81 10.35
N GLY A 130 -21.10 -13.04 9.87
CA GLY A 130 -22.28 -13.22 10.71
C GLY A 130 -22.61 -14.69 10.90
N ASN A 131 -23.34 -15.00 11.99
CA ASN A 131 -23.84 -16.33 12.32
C ASN A 131 -22.77 -17.44 12.33
N VAL A 132 -21.62 -17.18 12.94
CA VAL A 132 -20.56 -18.18 13.18
C VAL A 132 -21.07 -19.17 14.23
N PRO A 133 -21.23 -20.47 13.90
CA PRO A 133 -21.81 -21.44 14.84
C PRO A 133 -20.93 -21.65 16.09
N PRO A 134 -21.52 -22.15 17.18
CA PRO A 134 -20.79 -22.57 18.38
C PRO A 134 -19.64 -23.55 18.08
N GLU A 135 -18.57 -23.47 18.87
CA GLU A 135 -17.48 -24.47 18.89
C GLU A 135 -16.87 -24.79 17.50
N THR A 136 -16.93 -23.83 16.58
CA THR A 136 -16.58 -24.03 15.16
C THR A 136 -15.30 -23.30 14.77
N ASP A 137 -14.44 -23.99 14.03
CA ASP A 137 -13.28 -23.42 13.36
C ASP A 137 -13.68 -22.79 12.03
N LEU A 138 -13.04 -21.67 11.71
CA LEU A 138 -13.31 -20.87 10.53
C LEU A 138 -11.98 -20.50 9.86
N THR A 139 -11.84 -20.82 8.59
CA THR A 139 -10.68 -20.42 7.78
C THR A 139 -11.10 -19.44 6.70
N VAL A 140 -10.52 -18.26 6.69
CA VAL A 140 -10.80 -17.20 5.71
C VAL A 140 -9.61 -17.05 4.79
N ARG A 141 -9.86 -16.96 3.49
CA ARG A 141 -8.84 -16.85 2.45
C ARG A 141 -9.10 -15.64 1.58
N ILE A 142 -8.12 -14.74 1.51
CA ILE A 142 -8.11 -13.53 0.69
C ILE A 142 -6.98 -13.66 -0.32
N VAL A 143 -7.29 -13.51 -1.60
CA VAL A 143 -6.29 -13.46 -2.67
C VAL A 143 -6.08 -12.01 -3.06
N VAL A 144 -4.82 -11.57 -3.02
CA VAL A 144 -4.40 -10.20 -3.33
C VAL A 144 -3.38 -10.23 -4.46
N GLU A 145 -3.64 -9.49 -5.51
CA GLU A 145 -2.73 -9.28 -6.64
C GLU A 145 -2.17 -7.87 -6.55
N GLN A 146 -0.86 -7.70 -6.58
CA GLN A 146 -0.23 -6.39 -6.46
C GLN A 146 0.97 -6.21 -7.38
N ARG A 147 1.25 -4.96 -7.71
CA ARG A 147 2.53 -4.60 -8.35
C ARG A 147 3.65 -4.60 -7.31
N LEU A 148 4.85 -4.91 -7.78
CA LEU A 148 6.08 -4.79 -7.02
C LEU A 148 6.69 -3.41 -7.26
N ASP A 149 7.32 -2.85 -6.22
CA ASP A 149 8.03 -1.59 -6.33
C ASP A 149 9.42 -1.81 -6.94
N TRP A 150 9.83 -0.93 -7.83
CA TRP A 150 11.19 -0.95 -8.39
C TRP A 150 12.15 -0.24 -7.44
N THR A 151 13.23 -0.93 -7.06
CA THR A 151 14.21 -0.38 -6.14
C THR A 151 15.35 0.33 -6.88
N PRO A 152 15.92 1.42 -6.32
CA PRO A 152 17.01 2.16 -6.97
C PRO A 152 18.27 1.34 -7.27
N ASP A 153 18.49 0.27 -6.52
CA ASP A 153 19.59 -0.70 -6.68
C ASP A 153 19.35 -1.75 -7.78
N GLY A 154 18.21 -1.66 -8.49
CA GLY A 154 17.93 -2.51 -9.64
C GLY A 154 17.24 -3.82 -9.28
N GLY A 155 16.25 -3.77 -8.40
CA GLY A 155 15.52 -4.92 -7.91
C GLY A 155 14.03 -4.68 -7.75
N TRP A 156 13.34 -5.71 -7.28
CA TRP A 156 11.94 -5.64 -6.86
C TRP A 156 11.84 -5.58 -5.34
N GLU A 157 10.87 -4.80 -4.84
CA GLU A 157 10.40 -4.81 -3.46
C GLU A 157 8.94 -5.27 -3.41
N LEU A 158 8.69 -6.35 -2.66
CA LEU A 158 7.37 -6.75 -2.21
C LEU A 158 7.14 -6.14 -0.83
N ARG A 159 6.09 -5.33 -0.70
CA ARG A 159 5.60 -4.83 0.59
C ARG A 159 4.21 -5.38 0.86
N PHE A 160 3.99 -5.97 2.02
CA PHE A 160 2.66 -6.40 2.47
C PHE A 160 2.38 -5.86 3.87
N PRO A 161 1.35 -5.02 4.04
CA PRO A 161 1.07 -4.40 5.31
C PRO A 161 0.37 -5.38 6.27
N THR A 162 0.75 -5.33 7.53
CA THR A 162 0.21 -6.24 8.56
C THR A 162 -0.22 -5.50 9.82
N VAL A 163 0.11 -4.21 9.91
CA VAL A 163 -0.16 -3.35 11.07
C VAL A 163 -0.96 -2.13 10.63
N ILE A 164 -2.05 -1.83 11.35
CA ILE A 164 -2.78 -0.57 11.19
C ILE A 164 -2.03 0.52 11.97
N GLY A 165 -0.95 1.04 11.38
CA GLY A 165 -0.22 2.19 11.93
C GLY A 165 -0.89 3.54 11.62
N PRO A 166 -0.46 4.66 12.24
CA PRO A 166 -1.03 6.01 12.04
C PRO A 166 -1.13 6.45 10.57
N ARG A 167 -0.22 5.98 9.70
CA ARG A 167 -0.23 6.28 8.25
C ARG A 167 -1.48 5.79 7.51
N TYR A 168 -2.17 4.76 7.99
CA TYR A 168 -3.42 4.27 7.39
C TYR A 168 -4.65 5.05 7.90
N LEU A 169 -4.49 5.79 9.01
CA LEU A 169 -5.54 6.66 9.54
C LEU A 169 -5.55 8.03 8.85
N SER A 170 -4.42 8.45 8.26
CA SER A 170 -4.29 9.72 7.57
C SER A 170 -4.62 9.62 6.08
N ALA A 171 -5.91 9.65 5.75
CA ALA A 171 -6.37 9.93 4.39
C ALA A 171 -7.44 11.04 4.41
N ARG A 172 -6.96 12.28 4.59
CA ARG A 172 -7.64 13.58 4.48
C ARG A 172 -8.81 13.87 5.44
N ASP A 173 -8.64 14.97 6.17
CA ASP A 173 -9.56 15.52 7.17
C ASP A 173 -10.99 15.79 6.65
N SER A 174 -11.96 15.35 7.43
CA SER A 174 -13.19 16.12 7.65
C SER A 174 -13.55 16.09 9.14
N ALA A 175 -13.95 17.23 9.71
CA ALA A 175 -14.29 17.38 11.13
C ALA A 175 -15.52 16.54 11.57
N GLN A 176 -16.18 15.88 10.61
CA GLN A 176 -17.30 14.98 10.84
C GLN A 176 -16.84 13.55 11.19
N ASP A 177 -15.59 13.19 10.85
CA ASP A 177 -14.99 11.87 11.07
C ASP A 177 -14.47 11.66 12.49
N ALA A 178 -14.21 12.76 13.21
CA ALA A 178 -13.75 12.71 14.60
C ALA A 178 -14.78 12.11 15.57
N ARG A 179 -16.06 11.96 15.14
CA ARG A 179 -17.15 11.41 15.96
C ARG A 179 -17.38 9.91 15.76
N ASP A 180 -16.78 9.30 14.75
CA ASP A 180 -16.90 7.85 14.47
C ASP A 180 -15.69 7.07 15.01
N VAL A 181 -14.70 7.78 15.57
CA VAL A 181 -13.53 7.18 16.20
C VAL A 181 -13.86 6.88 17.65
N GLY A 182 -14.41 5.70 17.80
CA GLY A 182 -13.82 4.89 18.82
C GLY A 182 -13.74 3.48 18.36
N ILE A 183 -12.67 2.93 18.82
CA ILE A 183 -12.34 1.54 18.74
C ILE A 183 -11.67 1.38 20.09
N GLN A 184 -12.28 0.59 20.97
CA GLN A 184 -11.70 0.29 22.28
C GLN A 184 -10.61 -0.76 22.07
N VAL A 185 -9.40 -0.45 22.54
CA VAL A 185 -8.16 -1.17 22.22
C VAL A 185 -7.67 -2.00 23.40
N ALA A 186 -7.10 -3.18 23.12
CA ALA A 186 -6.42 -4.04 24.11
C ALA A 186 -4.88 -3.93 24.03
N ASN A 187 -4.21 -3.91 25.19
CA ASN A 187 -2.78 -3.66 25.40
C ASN A 187 -1.82 -4.86 25.20
N ALA A 188 -2.12 -5.85 24.33
CA ALA A 188 -1.34 -7.09 24.27
C ALA A 188 -0.55 -7.30 22.96
N GLU A 189 0.71 -7.73 23.06
CA GLU A 189 1.42 -8.35 21.93
C GLU A 189 0.56 -9.49 21.38
N LEU A 190 0.33 -9.53 20.06
CA LEU A 190 -0.28 -10.70 19.42
C LEU A 190 0.65 -11.91 19.68
N PRO A 191 0.21 -12.94 20.42
CA PRO A 191 1.10 -14.04 20.82
C PRO A 191 1.45 -14.99 19.66
N PHE A 192 0.95 -14.71 18.46
CA PHE A 192 0.98 -15.62 17.32
C PHE A 192 2.08 -15.24 16.33
N ARG A 193 2.79 -16.27 15.87
CA ARG A 193 3.72 -16.17 14.75
C ARG A 193 3.04 -16.72 13.51
N ILE A 194 3.27 -16.08 12.37
CA ILE A 194 2.69 -16.49 11.10
C ILE A 194 3.73 -17.13 10.20
N ALA A 195 3.27 -18.07 9.38
CA ALA A 195 4.08 -18.63 8.30
C ALA A 195 3.97 -17.73 7.07
N ILE A 196 5.12 -17.24 6.59
CA ILE A 196 5.20 -16.47 5.35
C ILE A 196 6.11 -17.21 4.38
N GLU A 197 5.59 -17.51 3.20
CA GLU A 197 6.31 -18.24 2.16
C GLU A 197 6.03 -17.63 0.78
N ILE A 198 7.05 -17.07 0.16
CA ILE A 198 6.97 -16.41 -1.15
C ILE A 198 7.86 -17.17 -2.13
N ASP A 199 7.29 -17.58 -3.26
CA ASP A 199 8.02 -18.18 -4.37
C ASP A 199 8.46 -17.07 -5.34
N VAL A 200 9.75 -16.77 -5.37
CA VAL A 200 10.34 -15.75 -6.24
C VAL A 200 10.78 -16.42 -7.54
N LYS A 201 9.99 -16.22 -8.60
CA LYS A 201 10.23 -16.83 -9.91
C LYS A 201 11.21 -16.05 -10.78
N ASP A 202 11.51 -14.81 -10.42
CA ASP A 202 12.53 -14.02 -11.11
C ASP A 202 13.93 -14.63 -10.93
N VAL A 203 14.77 -14.47 -11.96
CA VAL A 203 16.19 -14.80 -11.86
C VAL A 203 16.88 -13.70 -11.05
N VAL A 204 17.38 -14.05 -9.87
CA VAL A 204 18.18 -13.14 -9.03
C VAL A 204 19.50 -12.85 -9.75
N SER A 205 19.89 -11.56 -9.79
CA SER A 205 21.12 -11.14 -10.47
C SER A 205 22.38 -11.76 -9.86
N GLU A 206 23.44 -11.90 -10.67
CA GLU A 206 24.71 -12.51 -10.26
C GLU A 206 25.31 -11.81 -9.03
N GLY A 207 25.60 -12.59 -7.97
CA GLY A 207 26.10 -12.06 -6.69
C GLY A 207 25.03 -11.36 -5.82
N GLY A 208 23.84 -11.12 -6.37
CA GLY A 208 22.67 -10.63 -5.66
C GLY A 208 22.12 -11.66 -4.67
N ARG A 209 21.41 -11.18 -3.65
CA ARG A 209 20.75 -12.03 -2.65
C ARG A 209 19.36 -11.50 -2.35
N ILE A 210 18.42 -12.42 -2.20
CA ILE A 210 17.11 -12.10 -1.64
C ILE A 210 17.32 -11.70 -0.18
N SER A 211 16.74 -10.58 0.23
CA SER A 211 16.89 -10.01 1.56
C SER A 211 15.58 -9.40 2.05
N SER A 212 15.48 -9.18 3.35
CA SER A 212 14.36 -8.47 3.95
C SER A 212 14.90 -7.53 5.02
N PRO A 213 14.55 -6.23 4.98
CA PRO A 213 14.85 -5.31 6.08
C PRO A 213 13.89 -5.50 7.27
N SER A 214 12.82 -6.27 7.08
CA SER A 214 11.75 -6.44 8.08
C SER A 214 11.87 -7.74 8.88
N HIS A 215 12.31 -8.83 8.25
CA HIS A 215 12.30 -10.18 8.82
C HIS A 215 13.57 -10.93 8.44
N THR A 216 13.92 -11.96 9.22
CA THR A 216 14.94 -12.92 8.79
C THR A 216 14.43 -13.77 7.63
N VAL A 217 15.28 -14.06 6.65
CA VAL A 217 14.92 -14.84 5.45
C VAL A 217 15.69 -16.16 5.42
N ALA A 218 15.00 -17.22 5.00
CA ALA A 218 15.60 -18.50 4.63
C ALA A 218 15.20 -18.81 3.19
N VAL A 219 16.18 -19.02 2.31
CA VAL A 219 15.98 -19.21 0.87
C VAL A 219 16.34 -20.65 0.50
N SER A 220 15.46 -21.32 -0.23
CA SER A 220 15.67 -22.68 -0.75
C SER A 220 15.16 -22.77 -2.18
N GLY A 221 16.08 -22.68 -3.15
CA GLY A 221 15.70 -22.52 -4.56
C GLY A 221 14.99 -21.19 -4.77
N THR A 222 13.76 -21.23 -5.29
CA THR A 222 12.88 -20.05 -5.46
C THR A 222 12.00 -19.76 -4.24
N SER A 223 11.86 -20.70 -3.30
CA SER A 223 11.03 -20.53 -2.10
C SER A 223 11.77 -19.72 -1.04
N VAL A 224 11.11 -18.67 -0.55
CA VAL A 224 11.62 -17.75 0.48
C VAL A 224 10.69 -17.78 1.68
N LYS A 225 11.22 -18.20 2.82
CA LYS A 225 10.49 -18.20 4.10
C LYS A 225 10.95 -17.05 4.98
N LEU A 226 10.00 -16.34 5.59
CA LEU A 226 10.30 -15.22 6.48
C LEU A 226 9.99 -15.59 7.95
N GLY A 227 10.85 -15.14 8.87
CA GLY A 227 10.68 -15.36 10.31
C GLY A 227 11.42 -16.57 10.91
N ALA A 228 12.43 -17.10 10.21
CA ALA A 228 13.19 -18.30 10.61
C ALA A 228 12.28 -19.51 10.91
N ALA A 229 12.80 -20.54 11.58
CA ALA A 229 12.03 -21.75 11.90
C ALA A 229 10.83 -21.51 12.83
N ALA A 230 10.80 -20.40 13.56
CA ALA A 230 9.77 -20.07 14.54
C ALA A 230 8.56 -19.33 13.95
N GLY A 231 8.68 -18.75 12.74
CA GLY A 231 7.66 -17.90 12.12
C GLY A 231 7.80 -16.41 12.45
N ALA A 232 7.16 -15.58 11.62
CA ALA A 232 7.26 -14.12 11.66
C ALA A 232 6.27 -13.48 12.64
N ARG A 233 6.66 -12.37 13.25
CA ARG A 233 5.74 -11.52 14.04
C ARG A 233 5.01 -10.57 13.10
N LEU A 234 3.75 -10.27 13.39
CA LEU A 234 2.95 -9.29 12.65
C LEU A 234 2.98 -7.90 13.28
N ASP A 235 4.16 -7.49 13.76
CA ASP A 235 4.37 -6.20 14.44
C ASP A 235 4.88 -5.10 13.49
N ARG A 236 5.08 -5.41 12.21
CA ARG A 236 5.54 -4.51 11.15
C ARG A 236 5.21 -5.06 9.76
N ASP A 237 5.22 -4.19 8.75
CA ASP A 237 5.07 -4.59 7.36
C ASP A 237 6.09 -5.66 6.96
N ILE A 238 5.65 -6.59 6.13
CA ILE A 238 6.53 -7.55 5.48
C ILE A 238 7.14 -6.86 4.27
N VAL A 239 8.47 -6.83 4.20
CA VAL A 239 9.22 -6.26 3.08
C VAL A 239 10.21 -7.30 2.57
N LEU A 240 10.12 -7.70 1.31
CA LEU A 240 11.06 -8.63 0.67
C LEU A 240 11.68 -7.96 -0.55
N ARG A 241 13.00 -8.06 -0.70
CA ARG A 241 13.76 -7.44 -1.80
C ARG A 241 14.61 -8.46 -2.51
N TRP A 242 14.63 -8.42 -3.84
CA TRP A 242 15.55 -9.22 -4.63
C TRP A 242 16.04 -8.44 -5.86
N PRO A 243 17.35 -8.41 -6.12
CA PRO A 243 17.90 -7.72 -7.28
C PRO A 243 17.68 -8.57 -8.54
N VAL A 244 17.30 -7.92 -9.64
CA VAL A 244 17.05 -8.58 -10.94
C VAL A 244 17.82 -7.91 -12.09
N ALA A 245 18.29 -6.67 -11.90
CA ALA A 245 19.03 -5.95 -12.91
C ALA A 245 20.41 -6.59 -13.14
N ALA A 246 20.73 -6.82 -14.42
CA ALA A 246 22.00 -7.40 -14.87
C ALA A 246 22.84 -6.35 -15.60
N ARG A 247 24.05 -6.69 -16.07
CA ARG A 247 24.94 -5.71 -16.75
C ARG A 247 24.34 -5.10 -18.03
N SER A 248 23.43 -5.80 -18.68
CA SER A 248 22.71 -5.35 -19.87
C SER A 248 21.21 -5.23 -19.59
N VAL A 249 20.51 -4.51 -20.46
CA VAL A 249 19.04 -4.53 -20.47
C VAL A 249 18.56 -5.98 -20.57
N GLY A 250 17.65 -6.36 -19.68
CA GLY A 250 16.91 -7.61 -19.74
C GLY A 250 15.52 -7.39 -20.32
N ALA A 251 15.02 -8.33 -21.11
CA ALA A 251 13.64 -8.35 -21.54
C ALA A 251 13.11 -9.78 -21.40
N SER A 252 11.92 -9.91 -20.83
CA SER A 252 11.22 -11.19 -20.71
C SER A 252 9.75 -11.01 -21.08
N CYS A 253 9.12 -12.09 -21.52
CA CYS A 253 7.71 -12.12 -21.85
C CYS A 253 7.07 -13.36 -21.21
N ALA A 254 6.26 -13.15 -20.18
CA ALA A 254 5.39 -14.19 -19.66
C ALA A 254 4.09 -14.20 -20.47
N VAL A 255 3.58 -15.38 -20.81
CA VAL A 255 2.32 -15.52 -21.54
C VAL A 255 1.37 -16.39 -20.74
N ALA A 256 0.08 -16.03 -20.75
CA ALA A 256 -0.96 -16.74 -20.04
C ALA A 256 -2.24 -16.80 -20.88
N ARG A 257 -2.99 -17.88 -20.71
CA ARG A 257 -4.33 -18.03 -21.29
C ARG A 257 -5.26 -18.60 -20.21
N PRO A 258 -6.43 -18.00 -19.97
CA PRO A 258 -7.42 -18.58 -19.06
C PRO A 258 -7.84 -19.97 -19.50
N SER A 259 -8.22 -20.83 -18.56
CA SER A 259 -8.79 -22.14 -18.91
C SER A 259 -10.09 -21.98 -19.69
N ALA A 260 -10.46 -22.97 -20.49
CA ALA A 260 -11.63 -22.91 -21.38
C ALA A 260 -12.96 -22.60 -20.68
N SER A 261 -13.07 -22.88 -19.38
CA SER A 261 -14.24 -22.62 -18.54
C SER A 261 -14.32 -21.20 -17.95
N GLU A 262 -13.24 -20.40 -18.07
CA GLU A 262 -13.14 -19.07 -17.46
C GLU A 262 -13.58 -17.97 -18.44
N PRO A 263 -14.07 -16.83 -17.94
CA PRO A 263 -14.27 -15.64 -18.76
C PRO A 263 -13.00 -15.27 -19.53
N HIS A 264 -13.17 -14.77 -20.75
CA HIS A 264 -12.08 -14.34 -21.64
C HIS A 264 -11.11 -15.45 -22.13
N ALA A 265 -11.46 -16.74 -22.01
CA ALA A 265 -10.64 -17.85 -22.51
C ALA A 265 -10.26 -17.77 -24.01
N ALA A 266 -11.02 -17.01 -24.81
CA ALA A 266 -10.70 -16.75 -26.21
C ALA A 266 -9.37 -15.98 -26.40
N TYR A 267 -8.99 -15.15 -25.42
CA TYR A 267 -7.83 -14.27 -25.50
C TYR A 267 -6.57 -14.92 -24.89
N GLY A 268 -5.41 -14.56 -25.43
CA GLY A 268 -4.12 -14.78 -24.79
C GLY A 268 -3.60 -13.46 -24.23
N TYR A 269 -2.91 -13.52 -23.10
CA TYR A 269 -2.34 -12.37 -22.41
C TYR A 269 -0.82 -12.51 -22.36
N ALA A 270 -0.14 -11.37 -22.37
CA ALA A 270 1.31 -11.31 -22.25
C ALA A 270 1.71 -10.20 -21.29
N LEU A 271 2.69 -10.48 -20.44
CA LEU A 271 3.40 -9.51 -19.61
C LEU A 271 4.82 -9.40 -20.15
N VAL A 272 5.14 -8.25 -20.75
CA VAL A 272 6.50 -7.92 -21.17
C VAL A 272 7.17 -7.12 -20.05
N THR A 273 8.21 -7.69 -19.45
CA THR A 273 9.00 -7.03 -18.41
C THR A 273 10.34 -6.63 -18.98
N VAL A 274 10.59 -5.32 -19.03
CA VAL A 274 11.88 -4.73 -19.42
C VAL A 274 12.61 -4.30 -18.15
N VAL A 275 13.75 -4.91 -17.90
CA VAL A 275 14.59 -4.64 -16.73
C VAL A 275 15.77 -3.78 -17.19
N PRO A 276 15.93 -2.55 -16.69
CA PRO A 276 17.08 -1.73 -17.04
C PRO A 276 18.38 -2.40 -16.56
N PRO A 277 19.54 -2.06 -17.14
CA PRO A 277 20.80 -2.58 -16.63
C PRO A 277 20.97 -2.15 -15.17
N ALA A 278 21.72 -2.95 -14.41
CA ALA A 278 22.12 -2.66 -13.05
C ALA A 278 22.67 -1.23 -13.01
N PRO A 279 22.34 -0.45 -11.97
CA PRO A 279 22.91 0.87 -11.76
C PRO A 279 24.43 0.75 -11.69
N THR A 280 25.11 0.86 -12.82
CA THR A 280 26.55 1.04 -12.86
C THR A 280 26.81 2.53 -12.65
N GLU A 281 27.96 2.88 -12.08
CA GLU A 281 28.43 4.27 -12.02
C GLU A 281 28.49 4.96 -13.40
N ARG A 282 28.28 4.22 -14.50
CA ARG A 282 28.45 4.62 -15.89
C ARG A 282 27.17 4.62 -16.72
N ALA A 283 25.98 4.65 -16.10
CA ALA A 283 24.82 5.10 -16.87
C ALA A 283 25.14 6.53 -17.35
N ARG A 284 25.40 6.71 -18.65
CA ARG A 284 25.73 8.02 -19.20
C ARG A 284 24.55 8.94 -18.84
N PRO A 285 24.78 9.99 -18.03
CA PRO A 285 23.71 10.92 -17.71
C PRO A 285 23.17 11.46 -19.03
N VAL A 286 21.88 11.26 -19.28
CA VAL A 286 21.21 11.95 -20.38
C VAL A 286 21.11 13.40 -19.93
N ALA A 287 21.66 14.31 -20.72
CA ALA A 287 21.55 15.74 -20.49
C ALA A 287 20.07 16.12 -20.34
N ARG A 288 19.75 16.85 -19.28
CA ARG A 288 18.38 17.22 -18.91
C ARG A 288 18.17 18.70 -19.13
N ASP A 289 16.96 19.06 -19.55
CA ASP A 289 16.45 20.42 -19.46
C ASP A 289 15.47 20.48 -18.28
N LEU A 290 15.87 21.12 -17.18
CA LEU A 290 15.04 21.29 -15.99
C LEU A 290 14.36 22.66 -15.99
N ILE A 291 13.05 22.71 -16.24
CA ILE A 291 12.25 23.93 -16.09
C ILE A 291 11.51 23.86 -14.76
N VAL A 292 11.81 24.78 -13.85
CA VAL A 292 11.18 24.89 -12.54
C VAL A 292 10.19 26.03 -12.55
N LEU A 293 8.91 25.71 -12.36
CA LEU A 293 7.85 26.68 -12.14
C LEU A 293 7.54 26.78 -10.64
N LEU A 294 7.74 27.95 -10.04
CA LEU A 294 7.67 28.17 -8.60
C LEU A 294 6.55 29.16 -8.24
N ASP A 295 5.58 28.70 -7.46
CA ASP A 295 4.50 29.53 -6.93
C ASP A 295 5.03 30.49 -5.85
N THR A 296 4.83 31.79 -6.06
CA THR A 296 5.15 32.88 -5.14
C THR A 296 3.91 33.67 -4.71
N SER A 297 2.71 33.10 -4.84
CA SER A 297 1.45 33.71 -4.40
C SER A 297 1.39 33.93 -2.88
N GLY A 298 0.45 34.78 -2.43
CA GLY A 298 0.34 35.13 -1.01
C GLY A 298 0.13 33.94 -0.05
N SER A 299 -0.48 32.85 -0.53
CA SER A 299 -0.67 31.62 0.27
C SER A 299 0.64 30.89 0.58
N MET A 300 1.69 31.14 -0.22
CA MET A 300 3.02 30.56 -0.04
C MET A 300 3.85 31.28 1.04
N SER A 301 3.33 32.35 1.63
CA SER A 301 4.07 33.16 2.63
C SER A 301 4.59 32.34 3.82
N GLY A 302 5.80 32.65 4.25
CA GLY A 302 6.45 31.99 5.38
C GLY A 302 7.07 30.63 5.05
N SER A 303 6.68 29.60 5.80
CA SER A 303 7.28 28.25 5.73
C SER A 303 7.14 27.57 4.35
N PRO A 304 5.98 27.62 3.66
CA PRO A 304 5.81 26.97 2.34
C PRO A 304 6.81 27.47 1.30
N LEU A 305 6.91 28.79 1.08
CA LEU A 305 7.90 29.36 0.15
C LEU A 305 9.33 29.08 0.61
N GLY A 306 9.59 29.13 1.92
CA GLY A 306 10.90 28.78 2.47
C GLY A 306 11.31 27.34 2.14
N GLN A 307 10.39 26.38 2.21
CA GLN A 307 10.62 24.98 1.84
C GLN A 307 10.79 24.83 0.31
N ALA A 308 9.93 25.47 -0.47
CA ALA A 308 10.00 25.43 -1.93
C ALA A 308 11.34 25.98 -2.45
N LYS A 309 11.80 27.13 -1.93
CA LYS A 309 13.12 27.69 -2.25
C LYS A 309 14.27 26.71 -1.95
N ARG A 310 14.23 26.03 -0.80
CA ARG A 310 15.26 25.03 -0.44
C ARG A 310 15.25 23.85 -1.41
N ALA A 311 14.07 23.35 -1.78
CA ALA A 311 13.93 22.27 -2.74
C ALA A 311 14.47 22.67 -4.12
N VAL A 312 14.12 23.87 -4.61
CA VAL A 312 14.60 24.39 -5.90
C VAL A 312 16.13 24.56 -5.89
N CYS A 313 16.70 25.12 -4.82
CA CYS A 313 18.16 25.25 -4.71
C CYS A 313 18.85 23.87 -4.74
N ALA A 314 18.33 22.89 -3.98
CA ALA A 314 18.88 21.54 -3.96
C ALA A 314 18.80 20.86 -5.33
N LEU A 315 17.68 21.02 -6.05
CA LEU A 315 17.52 20.50 -7.41
C LEU A 315 18.57 21.08 -8.38
N ILE A 316 18.76 22.41 -8.36
CA ILE A 316 19.75 23.10 -9.21
C ILE A 316 21.17 22.63 -8.88
N ASP A 317 21.48 22.40 -7.60
CA ASP A 317 22.78 21.88 -7.17
C ASP A 317 23.04 20.47 -7.74
N THR A 318 22.02 19.63 -7.93
CA THR A 318 22.18 18.27 -8.49
C THR A 318 22.51 18.21 -9.99
N LEU A 319 22.32 19.31 -10.73
CA LEU A 319 22.49 19.32 -12.20
C LEU A 319 23.96 19.08 -12.62
N GLY A 320 24.19 18.30 -13.66
CA GLY A 320 25.49 18.09 -14.26
C GLY A 320 25.90 19.21 -15.23
N PRO A 321 27.16 19.23 -15.70
CA PRO A 321 27.66 20.26 -16.62
C PRO A 321 27.04 20.22 -18.02
N GLN A 322 26.35 19.14 -18.38
CA GLN A 322 25.62 19.02 -19.65
C GLN A 322 24.14 19.37 -19.53
N ASP A 323 23.64 19.61 -18.31
CA ASP A 323 22.24 19.94 -18.08
C ASP A 323 21.99 21.43 -18.36
N ARG A 324 20.73 21.76 -18.63
CA ARG A 324 20.23 23.13 -18.68
C ARG A 324 19.11 23.31 -17.66
N PHE A 325 18.92 24.55 -17.23
CA PHE A 325 17.82 24.89 -16.34
C PHE A 325 17.18 26.22 -16.68
N GLU A 326 15.88 26.34 -16.36
CA GLU A 326 15.14 27.59 -16.35
C GLU A 326 14.34 27.66 -15.05
N VAL A 327 14.28 28.84 -14.43
CA VAL A 327 13.46 29.06 -13.24
C VAL A 327 12.50 30.20 -13.52
N ILE A 328 11.22 29.90 -13.31
CA ILE A 328 10.10 30.79 -13.54
C ILE A 328 9.36 30.90 -12.21
N GLU A 329 9.26 32.10 -11.64
CA GLU A 329 8.34 32.35 -10.54
C GLU A 329 6.98 32.78 -11.08
N PHE A 330 5.89 32.51 -10.37
CA PHE A 330 4.59 33.04 -10.74
C PHE A 330 3.75 33.39 -9.51
N SER A 331 3.05 34.51 -9.64
CA SER A 331 1.93 34.91 -8.79
C SER A 331 0.79 35.35 -9.70
N ASN A 332 0.69 36.65 -10.00
CA ASN A 332 -0.26 37.18 -10.98
C ASN A 332 0.25 37.03 -12.43
N VAL A 333 1.57 37.10 -12.62
CA VAL A 333 2.24 37.03 -13.92
C VAL A 333 3.52 36.21 -13.76
N PRO A 334 3.87 35.32 -14.71
CA PRO A 334 5.13 34.60 -14.64
C PRO A 334 6.32 35.53 -14.87
N ARG A 335 7.34 35.40 -14.04
CA ARG A 335 8.62 36.09 -14.19
C ARG A 335 9.75 35.08 -14.26
N ARG A 336 10.46 35.12 -15.39
CA ARG A 336 11.65 34.29 -15.64
C ARG A 336 12.88 34.95 -15.03
N TYR A 337 13.78 34.14 -14.48
CA TYR A 337 15.09 34.64 -14.07
C TYR A 337 15.90 35.19 -15.26
N LYS A 338 15.91 34.45 -16.38
CA LYS A 338 16.41 34.84 -17.70
C LYS A 338 15.55 34.18 -18.79
N GLU A 339 15.64 34.68 -20.01
CA GLU A 339 14.92 34.09 -21.14
C GLU A 339 15.53 32.74 -21.54
N GLY A 340 14.74 31.67 -21.38
CA GLY A 340 15.05 30.32 -21.83
C GLY A 340 16.03 29.53 -20.96
N PRO A 341 16.23 28.24 -21.28
CA PRO A 341 17.12 27.37 -20.52
C PRO A 341 18.60 27.78 -20.61
N LEU A 342 19.24 27.92 -19.45
CA LEU A 342 20.66 28.24 -19.29
C LEU A 342 21.47 26.97 -19.03
N ALA A 343 22.72 26.93 -19.50
CA ALA A 343 23.64 25.86 -19.11
C ALA A 343 23.86 25.83 -17.58
N ALA A 344 23.92 24.64 -17.01
CA ALA A 344 24.10 24.42 -15.57
C ALA A 344 25.57 24.62 -15.11
N ASP A 345 26.20 25.70 -15.55
CA ASP A 345 27.56 26.04 -15.12
C ASP A 345 27.59 26.59 -13.67
N PRO A 346 28.74 26.53 -12.98
CA PRO A 346 28.84 26.96 -11.59
C PRO A 346 28.47 28.42 -11.34
N ALA A 347 28.64 29.32 -12.31
CA ALA A 347 28.28 30.73 -12.16
C ALA A 347 26.76 30.91 -12.28
N ALA A 348 26.17 30.37 -13.35
CA ALA A 348 24.72 30.40 -13.59
C ALA A 348 23.95 29.79 -12.42
N LYS A 349 24.41 28.66 -11.86
CA LYS A 349 23.84 28.03 -10.67
C LYS A 349 23.87 28.94 -9.45
N ARG A 350 25.01 29.58 -9.16
CA ARG A 350 25.12 30.50 -8.01
C ARG A 350 24.18 31.69 -8.16
N ASP A 351 24.10 32.26 -9.36
CA ASP A 351 23.30 33.46 -9.60
C ASP A 351 21.79 33.17 -9.49
N VAL A 352 21.32 32.05 -10.06
CA VAL A 352 19.91 31.67 -9.94
C VAL A 352 19.55 31.30 -8.50
N ILE A 353 20.44 30.62 -7.76
CA ILE A 353 20.22 30.29 -6.34
C ILE A 353 20.11 31.58 -5.51
N ALA A 354 20.94 32.58 -5.79
CA ALA A 354 20.87 33.89 -5.14
C ALA A 354 19.55 34.61 -5.48
N TRP A 355 19.07 34.49 -6.72
CA TRP A 355 17.77 35.04 -7.13
C TRP A 355 16.59 34.35 -6.43
N VAL A 356 16.54 33.01 -6.44
CA VAL A 356 15.50 32.21 -5.77
C VAL A 356 15.42 32.56 -4.28
N LYS A 357 16.56 32.71 -3.60
CA LYS A 357 16.60 33.09 -2.18
C LYS A 357 15.92 34.44 -1.91
N LYS A 358 15.94 35.37 -2.86
CA LYS A 358 15.36 36.72 -2.77
C LYS A 358 13.87 36.80 -3.12
N LEU A 359 13.26 35.74 -3.65
CA LEU A 359 11.83 35.78 -4.00
C LEU A 359 10.96 36.04 -2.77
N GLU A 360 9.88 36.79 -2.92
CA GLU A 360 8.94 37.07 -1.82
C GLU A 360 7.54 36.64 -2.22
N ALA A 361 6.75 36.20 -1.23
CA ALA A 361 5.38 35.81 -1.49
C ALA A 361 4.50 37.06 -1.65
N GLY A 362 3.66 37.09 -2.68
CA GLY A 362 2.74 38.20 -2.94
C GLY A 362 1.82 37.91 -4.12
N GLY A 363 0.71 38.65 -4.20
CA GLY A 363 -0.25 38.50 -5.29
C GLY A 363 -1.16 37.26 -5.18
N ALA A 364 -1.97 37.06 -6.22
CA ALA A 364 -2.84 35.90 -6.40
C ALA A 364 -2.09 34.74 -7.08
N THR A 365 -2.82 33.69 -7.45
CA THR A 365 -2.28 32.46 -8.05
C THR A 365 -2.85 32.28 -9.46
N GLU A 366 -2.13 32.74 -10.48
CA GLU A 366 -2.52 32.59 -11.89
C GLU A 366 -1.68 31.49 -12.56
N MET A 367 -2.13 30.25 -12.42
CA MET A 367 -1.38 29.07 -12.87
C MET A 367 -1.44 28.87 -14.39
N TYR A 368 -2.53 29.29 -15.03
CA TYR A 368 -2.73 29.07 -16.48
C TYR A 368 -1.71 29.85 -17.33
N THR A 369 -1.48 31.12 -17.00
CA THR A 369 -0.49 31.97 -17.69
C THR A 369 0.94 31.54 -17.43
N ALA A 370 1.17 30.83 -16.33
CA ALA A 370 2.47 30.36 -15.91
C ALA A 370 2.92 29.07 -16.62
N ILE A 371 1.97 28.26 -17.10
CA ILE A 371 2.21 26.98 -17.80
C ILE A 371 2.28 27.17 -19.33
N GLN A 372 1.58 28.18 -19.88
CA GLN A 372 1.65 28.59 -21.29
C GLN A 372 3.03 29.17 -21.62
#